data_AF-A0AAU1ADM5-F1
#
_entry.id   AF-A0AAU1ADM5-F1
#
_cell.length_a   1.000
_cell.length_b   1.000
_cell.length_c   1.000
_cell.angle_alpha   90.00
_cell.angle_beta   90.00
_cell.angle_gamma   90.00
#
_symmetry.space_group_name_H-M   'P 1'
#
loop_
_entity.id
_entity.type
_entity.pdbx_description
1 polymer ?
#
loop_
_entity_poly.entity_id
_entity_poly.type
_entity_poly.pdbx_seq_one_letter_code
_entity_poly.pdbx_strand_id
1 'polypeptide(L)'
;MTALAPSSWRLAWAERENERRRRAYRDATAAWRRRGDHLVRLRIEAAGFLGCTQPRAGLPVDLDVDELVFRVVPVAELVEAEARHVAGLPAPGGCAFAETPDAALPAGLRTVDSGLAVVTSHRVAFAGREHRREWRYADLLGVAHHPGVPVTLLHDDGRLSGLLVPANTAVNVRFYLTLAAAAAAGGRAAVSAQLDALLAAHQASPPVPPPAVGPADAPLTAVRPDRRALAVAAVATLVFAALGPGAVGSAQTGPLRRAEAATVAPIEPAVRNTTVLAPLRTPAVLVAPPALVPPARPTELARAPAAGPPVDRLLCPPAGP
;
A
#
# COMPACT_ATOMS: atom_id res chain seq x y z
N MET A 1 54.80 -19.32 -6.87
CA MET A 1 53.60 -19.20 -7.74
C MET A 1 53.30 -17.73 -7.91
N THR A 2 53.57 -17.17 -9.10
CA THR A 2 53.45 -15.74 -9.38
C THR A 2 51.99 -15.42 -9.69
N ALA A 3 51.30 -14.68 -8.80
CA ALA A 3 49.94 -14.23 -9.06
C ALA A 3 49.95 -13.21 -10.21
N LEU A 4 49.35 -13.56 -11.34
CA LEU A 4 49.19 -12.64 -12.46
C LEU A 4 48.33 -11.45 -12.02
N ALA A 5 48.79 -10.23 -12.33
CA ALA A 5 48.05 -9.03 -12.05
C ALA A 5 46.66 -9.09 -12.73
N PRO A 6 45.57 -8.71 -12.04
CA PRO A 6 44.23 -8.72 -12.63
C PRO A 6 44.16 -7.75 -13.81
N SER A 7 43.43 -8.13 -14.86
CA SER A 7 43.24 -7.28 -16.04
C SER A 7 42.52 -5.97 -15.69
N SER A 8 42.87 -4.88 -16.37
CA SER A 8 42.31 -3.55 -16.15
C SER A 8 40.77 -3.50 -16.25
N TRP A 9 40.19 -4.27 -17.17
CA TRP A 9 38.73 -4.35 -17.31
C TRP A 9 38.04 -5.03 -16.11
N ARG A 10 38.71 -6.01 -15.45
CA ARG A 10 38.19 -6.69 -14.25
C ARG A 10 38.25 -5.78 -13.04
N LEU A 11 39.32 -4.99 -12.91
CA LEU A 11 39.43 -3.94 -11.90
C LEU A 11 38.30 -2.92 -12.07
N ALA A 12 38.14 -2.37 -13.29
CA ALA A 12 37.10 -1.39 -13.58
C ALA A 12 35.68 -1.96 -13.41
N TRP A 13 35.48 -3.26 -13.69
CA TRP A 13 34.22 -3.93 -13.39
C TRP A 13 33.95 -3.99 -11.88
N ALA A 14 34.93 -4.45 -11.09
CA ALA A 14 34.77 -4.60 -9.65
C ALA A 14 34.47 -3.25 -8.97
N GLU A 15 35.12 -2.17 -9.41
CA GLU A 15 34.84 -0.82 -8.94
C GLU A 15 33.41 -0.37 -9.21
N ARG A 16 32.92 -0.54 -10.46
CA ARG A 16 31.54 -0.18 -10.84
C ARG A 16 30.51 -1.03 -10.11
N GLU A 17 30.77 -2.32 -9.95
CA GLU A 17 29.92 -3.26 -9.23
C GLU A 17 29.80 -2.87 -7.76
N ASN A 18 30.95 -2.65 -7.09
CA ASN A 18 30.99 -2.20 -5.70
C ASN A 18 30.30 -0.86 -5.52
N GLU A 19 30.47 0.08 -6.45
CA GLU A 19 29.80 1.36 -6.40
C GLU A 19 28.27 1.23 -6.57
N ARG A 20 27.80 0.37 -7.49
CA ARG A 20 26.36 0.08 -7.61
C ARG A 20 25.80 -0.51 -6.32
N ARG A 21 26.50 -1.48 -5.72
CA ARG A 21 26.11 -2.12 -4.45
C ARG A 21 26.08 -1.10 -3.30
N ARG A 22 27.06 -0.22 -3.20
CA ARG A 22 27.09 0.86 -2.21
C ARG A 22 25.95 1.85 -2.39
N ARG A 23 25.59 2.22 -3.62
CA ARG A 23 24.41 3.06 -3.88
C ARG A 23 23.13 2.37 -3.43
N ALA A 24 22.90 1.14 -3.85
CA ALA A 24 21.73 0.37 -3.43
C ALA A 24 21.63 0.23 -1.90
N TYR A 25 22.76 -0.01 -1.22
CA TYR A 25 22.82 -0.04 0.24
C TYR A 25 22.45 1.32 0.85
N ARG A 26 23.03 2.42 0.37
CA ARG A 26 22.70 3.78 0.86
C ARG A 26 21.22 4.09 0.68
N ASP A 27 20.64 3.75 -0.46
CA ASP A 27 19.22 3.97 -0.75
C ASP A 27 18.33 3.14 0.19
N ALA A 28 18.69 1.86 0.41
CA ALA A 28 17.99 0.99 1.34
C ALA A 28 18.08 1.50 2.80
N THR A 29 19.26 1.95 3.23
CA THR A 29 19.45 2.57 4.56
C THR A 29 18.65 3.86 4.70
N ALA A 30 18.60 4.70 3.67
CA ALA A 30 17.81 5.92 3.69
C ALA A 30 16.31 5.63 3.78
N ALA A 31 15.80 4.65 3.02
CA ALA A 31 14.42 4.20 3.10
C ALA A 31 14.07 3.59 4.47
N TRP A 32 14.96 2.75 5.02
CA TRP A 32 14.80 2.18 6.35
C TRP A 32 14.72 3.28 7.42
N ARG A 33 15.63 4.28 7.40
CA ARG A 33 15.58 5.41 8.34
C ARG A 33 14.28 6.21 8.25
N ARG A 34 13.86 6.58 7.02
CA ARG A 34 12.58 7.30 6.82
C ARG A 34 11.39 6.51 7.38
N ARG A 35 11.38 5.19 7.20
CA ARG A 35 10.35 4.32 7.77
C ARG A 35 10.37 4.33 9.30
N GLY A 36 11.55 4.25 9.91
CA GLY A 36 11.72 4.36 11.35
C GLY A 36 11.22 5.69 11.90
N ASP A 37 11.65 6.81 11.30
CA ASP A 37 11.21 8.16 11.68
C ASP A 37 9.68 8.29 11.59
N HIS A 38 9.09 7.74 10.54
CA HIS A 38 7.64 7.74 10.36
C HIS A 38 6.92 6.93 11.45
N LEU A 39 7.39 5.72 11.78
CA LEU A 39 6.80 4.91 12.86
C LEU A 39 6.91 5.60 14.22
N VAL A 40 8.04 6.25 14.52
CA VAL A 40 8.22 7.04 15.75
C VAL A 40 7.21 8.19 15.81
N ARG A 41 7.00 8.90 14.70
CA ARG A 41 5.99 9.95 14.62
C ARG A 41 4.59 9.42 14.90
N LEU A 42 4.19 8.31 14.24
CA LEU A 42 2.87 7.70 14.46
C LEU A 42 2.69 7.28 15.92
N ARG A 43 3.74 6.73 16.56
CA ARG A 43 3.73 6.37 17.98
C ARG A 43 3.47 7.57 18.89
N ILE A 44 4.14 8.70 18.64
CA ILE A 44 3.94 9.94 19.39
C ILE A 44 2.50 10.44 19.23
N GLU A 45 1.98 10.45 17.99
CA GLU A 45 0.60 10.87 17.71
C GLU A 45 -0.42 9.91 18.36
N ALA A 46 -0.18 8.61 18.33
CA ALA A 46 -1.02 7.61 19.00
C ALA A 46 -1.00 7.74 20.53
N ALA A 47 0.03 8.34 21.12
CA ALA A 47 0.05 8.64 22.54
C ALA A 47 -0.72 9.94 22.87
N GLY A 48 -0.49 11.02 22.11
CA GLY A 48 -0.95 12.36 22.51
C GLY A 48 -2.09 13.00 21.70
N PHE A 49 -2.31 12.59 20.46
CA PHE A 49 -3.27 13.27 19.58
C PHE A 49 -4.71 12.78 19.82
N LEU A 50 -5.60 13.68 20.24
CA LEU A 50 -7.01 13.39 20.51
C LEU A 50 -7.96 13.90 19.42
N GLY A 51 -7.44 14.53 18.36
CA GLY A 51 -8.23 15.26 17.38
C GLY A 51 -8.17 16.77 17.60
N CYS A 52 -8.79 17.52 16.69
CA CYS A 52 -8.86 18.97 16.72
C CYS A 52 -10.32 19.44 16.65
N THR A 53 -10.67 20.52 17.34
CA THR A 53 -12.02 21.11 17.26
C THR A 53 -12.24 21.91 15.97
N GLN A 54 -11.19 22.16 15.20
CA GLN A 54 -11.20 22.92 13.94
C GLN A 54 -10.42 22.16 12.85
N PRO A 55 -10.72 22.39 11.56
CA PRO A 55 -11.76 23.29 11.04
C PRO A 55 -13.18 22.71 11.19
N ARG A 56 -14.19 23.55 11.42
CA ARG A 56 -15.62 23.17 11.34
C ARG A 56 -16.32 23.66 10.08
N ALA A 57 -15.87 24.79 9.53
CA ALA A 57 -16.44 25.35 8.31
C ALA A 57 -16.00 24.57 7.07
N GLY A 58 -16.92 24.40 6.11
CA GLY A 58 -16.66 23.74 4.83
C GLY A 58 -16.50 22.22 4.90
N LEU A 59 -16.82 21.61 6.05
CA LEU A 59 -16.87 20.16 6.20
C LEU A 59 -18.12 19.59 5.51
N PRO A 60 -18.09 18.32 5.08
CA PRO A 60 -19.21 17.69 4.40
C PRO A 60 -20.36 17.33 5.36
N VAL A 61 -20.17 17.54 6.66
CA VAL A 61 -21.10 17.18 7.74
C VAL A 61 -21.00 18.21 8.87
N ASP A 62 -22.13 18.44 9.55
CA ASP A 62 -22.17 19.23 10.78
C ASP A 62 -21.63 18.41 11.94
N LEU A 63 -20.66 18.97 12.66
CA LEU A 63 -20.02 18.31 13.79
C LEU A 63 -20.76 18.59 15.10
N ASP A 64 -20.89 17.55 15.93
CA ASP A 64 -21.37 17.73 17.30
C ASP A 64 -20.39 18.61 18.12
N VAL A 65 -20.86 19.13 19.26
CA VAL A 65 -20.07 20.05 20.08
C VAL A 65 -18.76 19.41 20.56
N ASP A 66 -18.80 18.13 20.90
CA ASP A 66 -17.70 17.31 21.38
C ASP A 66 -16.99 16.51 20.26
N GLU A 67 -17.49 16.57 19.03
CA GLU A 67 -16.88 15.85 17.90
C GLU A 67 -15.57 16.53 17.46
N LEU A 68 -14.49 15.73 17.43
CA LEU A 68 -13.14 16.18 17.10
C LEU A 68 -12.72 15.65 15.73
N VAL A 69 -12.10 16.49 14.92
CA VAL A 69 -11.55 16.12 13.61
C VAL A 69 -10.18 15.48 13.78
N PHE A 70 -10.04 14.24 13.29
CA PHE A 70 -8.75 13.55 13.22
C PHE A 70 -8.04 13.84 11.90
N ARG A 71 -8.78 13.83 10.78
CA ARG A 71 -8.20 14.08 9.46
C ARG A 71 -9.23 14.59 8.47
N VAL A 72 -8.82 15.57 7.68
CA VAL A 72 -9.52 15.96 6.45
C VAL A 72 -8.76 15.39 5.25
N VAL A 73 -9.49 14.80 4.31
CA VAL A 73 -8.98 14.20 3.08
C VAL A 73 -9.65 14.92 1.90
N PRO A 74 -8.99 15.95 1.33
CA PRO A 74 -9.59 16.83 0.32
C PRO A 74 -9.97 16.12 -0.98
N VAL A 75 -9.22 15.07 -1.32
CA VAL A 75 -9.43 14.27 -2.52
C VAL A 75 -9.54 12.83 -2.06
N ALA A 76 -10.77 12.34 -1.97
CA ALA A 76 -11.10 10.96 -1.69
C ALA A 76 -12.10 10.47 -2.76
N GLU A 77 -12.06 9.19 -3.05
CA GLU A 77 -13.02 8.51 -3.92
C GLU A 77 -13.86 7.57 -3.07
N LEU A 78 -15.18 7.67 -3.20
CA LEU A 78 -16.11 6.70 -2.64
C LEU A 78 -16.07 5.46 -3.50
N VAL A 79 -15.74 4.33 -2.89
CA VAL A 79 -15.74 3.03 -3.56
C VAL A 79 -16.80 2.12 -2.97
N GLU A 80 -17.43 1.31 -3.83
CA GLU A 80 -18.43 0.33 -3.43
C GLU A 80 -18.13 -1.04 -4.02
N ALA A 81 -18.45 -2.09 -3.27
CA ALA A 81 -18.43 -3.45 -3.77
C ALA A 81 -19.58 -3.67 -4.76
N GLU A 82 -19.28 -4.23 -5.92
CA GLU A 82 -20.26 -4.54 -6.96
C GLU A 82 -21.16 -5.71 -6.59
N ALA A 83 -20.63 -6.65 -5.80
CA ALA A 83 -21.33 -7.84 -5.33
C ALA A 83 -21.26 -7.95 -3.81
N ARG A 84 -22.16 -8.77 -3.23
CA ARG A 84 -22.15 -9.08 -1.78
C ARG A 84 -20.88 -9.82 -1.35
N HIS A 85 -20.29 -10.60 -2.25
CA HIS A 85 -19.06 -11.32 -2.03
C HIS A 85 -18.05 -10.91 -3.10
N VAL A 86 -16.95 -10.31 -2.68
CA VAL A 86 -15.84 -9.95 -3.56
C VAL A 86 -14.60 -10.64 -3.00
N ALA A 87 -14.04 -11.55 -3.79
CA ALA A 87 -12.86 -12.30 -3.38
C ALA A 87 -11.64 -11.38 -3.28
N GLY A 88 -10.80 -11.59 -2.27
CA GLY A 88 -9.55 -10.85 -2.09
C GLY A 88 -9.69 -9.48 -1.42
N LEU A 89 -10.89 -9.09 -0.98
CA LEU A 89 -11.03 -7.91 -0.13
C LEU A 89 -10.47 -8.17 1.28
N PRO A 90 -9.83 -7.16 1.90
CA PRO A 90 -9.28 -7.30 3.25
C PRO A 90 -10.40 -7.44 4.27
N ALA A 91 -10.21 -8.32 5.25
CA ALA A 91 -11.03 -8.35 6.46
C ALA A 91 -10.58 -7.26 7.44
N PRO A 92 -11.46 -6.79 8.34
CA PRO A 92 -11.09 -5.89 9.42
C PRO A 92 -9.93 -6.44 10.26
N GLY A 93 -8.95 -5.60 10.60
CA GLY A 93 -7.78 -6.05 11.35
C GLY A 93 -6.66 -5.01 11.45
N GLY A 94 -5.49 -5.45 11.91
CA GLY A 94 -4.33 -4.59 12.12
C GLY A 94 -3.78 -3.97 10.83
N CYS A 95 -3.34 -2.73 10.91
CA CYS A 95 -2.75 -2.00 9.78
C CYS A 95 -1.23 -1.97 9.83
N ALA A 96 -0.53 -2.40 8.77
CA ALA A 96 0.93 -2.31 8.71
C ALA A 96 1.46 -0.86 8.62
N PHE A 97 0.58 0.12 8.36
CA PHE A 97 0.93 1.53 8.12
C PHE A 97 2.08 1.71 7.12
N ALA A 98 2.15 0.86 6.10
CA ALA A 98 3.21 0.89 5.10
C ALA A 98 2.82 1.74 3.89
N GLU A 99 3.82 2.37 3.25
CA GLU A 99 3.62 3.06 1.97
C GLU A 99 2.92 2.12 0.98
N THR A 100 1.95 2.66 0.27
CA THR A 100 1.13 1.88 -0.65
C THR A 100 1.32 2.46 -2.05
N PRO A 101 1.66 1.63 -3.04
CA PRO A 101 1.82 2.11 -4.41
C PRO A 101 0.47 2.58 -4.96
N ASP A 102 0.53 3.46 -5.95
CA ASP A 102 -0.62 3.74 -6.78
C ASP A 102 -0.85 2.53 -7.70
N ALA A 103 -1.98 1.86 -7.53
CA ALA A 103 -2.31 0.61 -8.18
C ALA A 103 -3.79 0.60 -8.52
N ALA A 104 -4.13 -0.16 -9.58
CA ALA A 104 -5.51 -0.30 -10.02
C ALA A 104 -6.41 -0.83 -8.88
N LEU A 105 -7.68 -0.39 -8.90
CA LEU A 105 -8.67 -0.83 -7.94
C LEU A 105 -8.83 -2.37 -8.00
N PRO A 106 -8.95 -3.06 -6.85
CA PRO A 106 -9.24 -4.48 -6.83
C PRO A 106 -10.52 -4.82 -7.61
N ALA A 107 -10.52 -5.95 -8.30
CA ALA A 107 -11.70 -6.43 -9.02
C ALA A 107 -12.91 -6.55 -8.09
N GLY A 108 -14.08 -6.15 -8.58
CA GLY A 108 -15.33 -6.14 -7.80
C GLY A 108 -15.50 -4.93 -6.88
N LEU A 109 -14.55 -4.00 -6.85
CA LEU A 109 -14.78 -2.63 -6.39
C LEU A 109 -14.94 -1.70 -7.58
N ARG A 110 -15.71 -0.64 -7.40
CA ARG A 110 -15.80 0.48 -8.35
C ARG A 110 -15.83 1.80 -7.61
N THR A 111 -15.22 2.83 -8.21
CA THR A 111 -15.43 4.22 -7.78
C THR A 111 -16.82 4.67 -8.21
N VAL A 112 -17.56 5.28 -7.28
CA VAL A 112 -18.92 5.81 -7.54
C VAL A 112 -18.99 7.33 -7.44
N ASP A 113 -18.07 7.96 -6.69
CA ASP A 113 -17.99 9.42 -6.59
C ASP A 113 -16.59 9.87 -6.14
N SER A 114 -16.29 11.15 -6.30
CA SER A 114 -15.06 11.80 -5.82
C SER A 114 -15.42 13.05 -5.03
N GLY A 115 -14.72 13.28 -3.93
CA GLY A 115 -15.03 14.41 -3.04
C GLY A 115 -14.16 14.49 -1.80
N LEU A 116 -14.74 15.14 -0.79
CA LEU A 116 -14.12 15.40 0.50
C LEU A 116 -14.50 14.29 1.48
N ALA A 117 -13.51 13.72 2.17
CA ALA A 117 -13.75 12.86 3.32
C ALA A 117 -13.19 13.47 4.60
N VAL A 118 -13.86 13.22 5.72
CA VAL A 118 -13.47 13.67 7.06
C VAL A 118 -13.56 12.50 8.02
N VAL A 119 -12.47 12.29 8.75
CA VAL A 119 -12.36 11.33 9.85
C VAL A 119 -12.49 12.13 11.14
N THR A 120 -13.49 11.82 11.95
CA THR A 120 -13.77 12.48 13.23
C THR A 120 -13.58 11.52 14.39
N SER A 121 -13.91 11.93 15.63
CA SER A 121 -13.94 11.05 16.80
C SER A 121 -15.12 10.09 16.78
N HIS A 122 -16.19 10.38 16.03
CA HIS A 122 -17.45 9.61 16.06
C HIS A 122 -17.70 8.81 14.77
N ARG A 123 -17.18 9.30 13.64
CA ARG A 123 -17.53 8.77 12.32
C ARG A 123 -16.50 9.11 11.25
N VAL A 124 -16.68 8.48 10.11
CA VAL A 124 -16.13 8.95 8.84
C VAL A 124 -17.28 9.51 8.01
N ALA A 125 -17.10 10.69 7.43
CA ALA A 125 -18.08 11.32 6.54
C ALA A 125 -17.45 11.58 5.17
N PHE A 126 -18.18 11.31 4.11
CA PHE A 126 -17.82 11.57 2.72
C PHE A 126 -18.92 12.40 2.07
N ALA A 127 -18.53 13.42 1.30
CA ALA A 127 -19.42 14.07 0.33
C ALA A 127 -18.68 14.31 -0.98
N GLY A 128 -19.22 13.73 -2.04
CA GLY A 128 -18.89 14.04 -3.42
C GLY A 128 -19.98 14.86 -4.08
N ARG A 129 -20.04 14.81 -5.40
CA ARG A 129 -21.00 15.59 -6.19
C ARG A 129 -22.40 15.02 -6.12
N GLU A 130 -22.50 13.69 -6.10
CA GLU A 130 -23.76 12.96 -6.25
C GLU A 130 -24.08 12.11 -5.02
N HIS A 131 -23.05 11.75 -4.25
CA HIS A 131 -23.14 10.87 -3.11
C HIS A 131 -22.66 11.53 -1.83
N ARG A 132 -23.41 11.28 -0.75
CA ARG A 132 -23.00 11.53 0.63
C ARG A 132 -23.09 10.23 1.40
N ARG A 133 -22.10 9.96 2.24
CA ARG A 133 -22.09 8.77 3.08
C ARG A 133 -21.43 9.04 4.41
N GLU A 134 -22.00 8.45 5.45
CA GLU A 134 -21.46 8.51 6.80
C GLU A 134 -21.35 7.10 7.36
N TRP A 135 -20.26 6.84 8.09
CA TRP A 135 -20.00 5.60 8.80
C TRP A 135 -19.70 5.93 10.26
N ARG A 136 -20.67 5.68 11.14
CA ARG A 136 -20.47 5.86 12.58
C ARG A 136 -19.66 4.69 13.13
N TYR A 137 -18.67 4.96 13.97
CA TYR A 137 -17.83 3.90 14.52
C TYR A 137 -18.61 2.91 15.39
N ALA A 138 -19.69 3.36 16.03
CA ALA A 138 -20.59 2.49 16.81
C ALA A 138 -21.31 1.43 15.94
N ASP A 139 -21.50 1.72 14.65
CA ASP A 139 -22.22 0.85 13.71
C ASP A 139 -21.25 0.06 12.81
N LEU A 140 -19.94 0.27 12.95
CA LEU A 140 -18.93 -0.45 12.17
C LEU A 140 -18.62 -1.80 12.79
N LEU A 141 -18.69 -2.85 11.97
CA LEU A 141 -18.08 -4.15 12.25
C LEU A 141 -16.54 -4.08 12.24
N GLY A 142 -16.00 -3.13 11.47
CA GLY A 142 -14.58 -2.79 11.54
C GLY A 142 -14.02 -2.11 10.30
N VAL A 143 -12.73 -1.81 10.38
CA VAL A 143 -11.96 -1.11 9.36
C VAL A 143 -10.98 -2.06 8.71
N ALA A 144 -10.98 -2.14 7.38
CA ALA A 144 -10.08 -3.01 6.62
C ALA A 144 -9.26 -2.22 5.61
N HIS A 145 -7.93 -2.23 5.78
CA HIS A 145 -7.01 -1.54 4.89
C HIS A 145 -6.43 -2.52 3.86
N HIS A 146 -6.52 -2.19 2.57
CA HIS A 146 -5.97 -3.06 1.54
C HIS A 146 -4.43 -2.97 1.50
N PRO A 147 -3.67 -4.07 1.56
CA PRO A 147 -2.22 -4.01 1.72
C PRO A 147 -1.46 -3.44 0.50
N GLY A 148 -2.03 -3.57 -0.70
CA GLY A 148 -1.37 -3.17 -1.96
C GLY A 148 -2.02 -2.04 -2.76
N VAL A 149 -3.12 -1.47 -2.28
CA VAL A 149 -3.89 -0.42 -2.98
C VAL A 149 -4.38 0.56 -1.92
N PRO A 150 -4.41 1.89 -2.13
CA PRO A 150 -4.75 2.86 -1.09
C PRO A 150 -6.26 2.94 -0.78
N VAL A 151 -6.94 1.80 -0.77
CA VAL A 151 -8.33 1.61 -0.35
C VAL A 151 -8.39 1.25 1.13
N THR A 152 -9.40 1.78 1.81
CA THR A 152 -9.86 1.38 3.14
C THR A 152 -11.36 1.11 3.09
N LEU A 153 -11.77 -0.11 3.41
CA LEU A 153 -13.16 -0.53 3.49
C LEU A 153 -13.70 -0.35 4.91
N LEU A 154 -14.91 0.19 5.00
CA LEU A 154 -15.63 0.48 6.22
C LEU A 154 -16.82 -0.49 6.28
N HIS A 155 -16.69 -1.54 7.10
CA HIS A 155 -17.67 -2.61 7.16
C HIS A 155 -18.83 -2.21 8.08
N ASP A 156 -19.99 -1.95 7.50
CA ASP A 156 -21.28 -1.77 8.17
C ASP A 156 -22.24 -2.91 7.81
N ASP A 157 -23.46 -2.90 8.33
CA ASP A 157 -24.52 -3.87 7.99
C ASP A 157 -25.09 -3.68 6.56
N GLY A 158 -24.59 -2.69 5.82
CA GLY A 158 -25.07 -2.30 4.51
C GLY A 158 -24.23 -2.85 3.36
N ARG A 159 -24.25 -2.11 2.25
CA ARG A 159 -23.37 -2.39 1.11
C ARG A 159 -21.94 -2.03 1.48
N LEU A 160 -21.04 -3.01 1.38
CA LEU A 160 -19.61 -2.83 1.60
C LEU A 160 -19.08 -1.69 0.73
N SER A 161 -18.48 -0.72 1.39
CA SER A 161 -17.99 0.51 0.78
C SER A 161 -16.79 1.05 1.54
N GLY A 162 -16.17 2.09 1.02
CA GLY A 162 -15.04 2.70 1.68
C GLY A 162 -14.46 3.85 0.91
N LEU A 163 -13.20 4.16 1.21
CA LEU A 163 -12.48 5.29 0.65
C LEU A 163 -11.24 4.79 -0.09
N LEU A 164 -11.11 5.18 -1.36
CA LEU A 164 -9.85 5.24 -2.06
C LEU A 164 -9.25 6.64 -1.84
N VAL A 165 -7.98 6.71 -1.48
CA VAL A 165 -7.28 7.98 -1.26
C VAL A 165 -5.97 8.04 -2.07
N PRO A 166 -5.42 9.23 -2.33
CA PRO A 166 -4.13 9.37 -2.98
C PRO A 166 -3.04 8.56 -2.26
N ALA A 167 -2.24 7.81 -3.02
CA ALA A 167 -1.22 6.89 -2.51
C ALA A 167 -0.24 7.56 -1.51
N ASN A 168 0.14 8.80 -1.77
CA ASN A 168 1.02 9.60 -0.91
C ASN A 168 0.40 9.98 0.45
N THR A 169 -0.93 9.93 0.59
CA THR A 169 -1.65 10.22 1.85
C THR A 169 -2.13 8.96 2.56
N ALA A 170 -2.11 7.81 1.89
CA ALA A 170 -2.74 6.58 2.35
C ALA A 170 -2.30 6.17 3.77
N VAL A 171 -1.01 6.21 4.07
CA VAL A 171 -0.51 5.82 5.40
C VAL A 171 -1.10 6.68 6.51
N ASN A 172 -1.10 8.01 6.32
CA ASN A 172 -1.64 8.94 7.31
C ASN A 172 -3.15 8.78 7.47
N VAL A 173 -3.90 8.63 6.37
CA VAL A 173 -5.35 8.42 6.43
C VAL A 173 -5.66 7.12 7.18
N ARG A 174 -4.96 6.04 6.86
CA ARG A 174 -5.13 4.75 7.55
C ARG A 174 -4.86 4.88 9.04
N PHE A 175 -3.74 5.52 9.40
CA PHE A 175 -3.38 5.77 10.79
C PHE A 175 -4.49 6.51 11.55
N TYR A 176 -4.92 7.67 11.07
CA TYR A 176 -5.93 8.45 11.78
C TYR A 176 -7.29 7.76 11.82
N LEU A 177 -7.66 7.03 10.77
CA LEU A 177 -8.90 6.28 10.73
C LEU A 177 -8.87 5.08 11.70
N THR A 178 -7.77 4.32 11.75
CA THR A 178 -7.59 3.25 12.74
C THR A 178 -7.60 3.83 14.16
N LEU A 179 -6.89 4.95 14.38
CA LEU A 179 -6.79 5.58 15.69
C LEU A 179 -8.15 6.10 16.17
N ALA A 180 -8.91 6.76 15.30
CA ALA A 180 -10.23 7.29 15.61
C ALA A 180 -11.23 6.16 15.93
N ALA A 181 -11.30 5.13 15.08
CA ALA A 181 -12.17 3.97 15.30
C ALA A 181 -11.81 3.23 16.60
N ALA A 182 -10.52 3.03 16.87
CA ALA A 182 -10.06 2.42 18.11
C ALA A 182 -10.35 3.30 19.33
N ALA A 183 -10.16 4.62 19.23
CA ALA A 183 -10.44 5.55 20.32
C ALA A 183 -11.93 5.57 20.69
N ALA A 184 -12.82 5.57 19.69
CA ALA A 184 -14.27 5.50 19.90
C ALA A 184 -14.69 4.21 20.64
N ALA A 185 -13.98 3.10 20.41
CA ALA A 185 -14.18 1.83 21.12
C ALA A 185 -13.36 1.68 22.42
N GLY A 186 -12.64 2.72 22.87
CA GLY A 186 -11.76 2.65 24.04
C GLY A 186 -10.47 1.83 23.84
N GLY A 187 -10.20 1.38 22.62
CA GLY A 187 -9.09 0.51 22.22
C GLY A 187 -7.79 1.24 21.82
N ARG A 188 -7.61 2.52 22.16
CA ARG A 188 -6.43 3.31 21.76
C ARG A 188 -5.10 2.65 22.14
N ALA A 189 -5.04 2.03 23.32
CA ALA A 189 -3.84 1.33 23.80
C ALA A 189 -3.40 0.19 22.87
N ALA A 190 -4.35 -0.48 22.18
CA ALA A 190 -4.03 -1.53 21.22
C ALA A 190 -3.31 -0.98 19.98
N VAL A 191 -3.67 0.23 19.52
CA VAL A 191 -2.99 0.91 18.41
C VAL A 191 -1.56 1.26 18.79
N SER A 192 -1.34 1.76 20.02
CA SER A 192 0.01 2.03 20.54
C SER A 192 0.86 0.77 20.62
N ALA A 193 0.30 -0.33 21.15
CA ALA A 193 0.99 -1.62 21.22
C ALA A 193 1.33 -2.17 19.82
N GLN A 194 0.44 -1.99 18.85
CA GLN A 194 0.69 -2.36 17.47
C GLN A 194 1.86 -1.57 16.87
N LEU A 195 1.93 -0.25 17.11
CA LEU A 195 3.03 0.60 16.65
C LEU A 195 4.35 0.24 17.33
N ASP A 196 4.33 -0.09 18.61
CA ASP A 196 5.51 -0.58 19.34
C ASP A 196 6.03 -1.90 18.72
N ALA A 197 5.13 -2.84 18.40
CA ALA A 197 5.49 -4.09 17.72
C ALA A 197 6.07 -3.84 16.33
N LEU A 198 5.50 -2.93 15.55
CA LEU A 198 6.02 -2.55 14.22
C LEU A 198 7.40 -1.89 14.33
N LEU A 199 7.61 -1.03 15.33
CA LEU A 199 8.90 -0.38 15.56
C LEU A 199 9.98 -1.40 15.98
N ALA A 200 9.64 -2.33 16.87
CA ALA A 200 10.54 -3.42 17.26
C ALA A 200 10.93 -4.31 16.06
N ALA A 201 9.94 -4.72 15.25
CA ALA A 201 10.19 -5.50 14.04
C ALA A 201 11.07 -4.74 13.02
N HIS A 202 10.84 -3.44 12.88
CA HIS A 202 11.64 -2.57 12.02
C HIS A 202 13.10 -2.46 12.49
N GLN A 203 13.32 -2.31 13.80
CA GLN A 203 14.65 -2.25 14.41
C GLN A 203 15.42 -3.58 14.31
N ALA A 204 14.70 -4.70 14.34
CA ALA A 204 15.29 -6.03 14.18
C ALA A 204 15.76 -6.34 12.75
N SER A 205 15.41 -5.50 11.75
CA SER A 205 15.66 -5.76 10.33
C SER A 205 16.40 -4.62 9.61
N PRO A 206 17.60 -4.20 10.07
CA PRO A 206 18.38 -3.17 9.38
C PRO A 206 18.96 -3.69 8.05
N PRO A 207 19.14 -2.83 7.03
CA PRO A 207 19.84 -3.20 5.80
C PRO A 207 21.27 -3.68 6.09
N VAL A 208 21.67 -4.79 5.44
CA VAL A 208 23.00 -5.39 5.60
C VAL A 208 23.98 -4.82 4.57
N PRO A 209 25.17 -4.34 4.98
CA PRO A 209 26.20 -3.89 4.04
C PRO A 209 26.58 -5.00 3.05
N PRO A 210 26.62 -4.72 1.73
CA PRO A 210 26.97 -5.73 0.75
C PRO A 210 28.48 -6.05 0.83
N PRO A 211 28.88 -7.31 0.63
CA PRO A 211 30.29 -7.67 0.56
C PRO A 211 30.93 -7.06 -0.68
N ALA A 212 32.19 -6.63 -0.52
CA ALA A 212 33.01 -6.14 -1.63
C ALA A 212 33.32 -7.29 -2.59
N VAL A 213 33.21 -7.03 -3.89
CA VAL A 213 33.69 -7.94 -4.93
C VAL A 213 35.10 -7.56 -5.36
N GLY A 214 35.90 -8.56 -5.65
CA GLY A 214 37.21 -8.41 -6.25
C GLY A 214 37.17 -8.55 -7.77
N PRO A 215 38.30 -8.25 -8.45
CA PRO A 215 38.44 -8.46 -9.90
C PRO A 215 38.24 -9.92 -10.33
N ALA A 216 38.51 -10.88 -9.44
CA ALA A 216 38.32 -12.31 -9.70
C ALA A 216 36.85 -12.71 -9.85
N ASP A 217 35.93 -11.92 -9.28
CA ASP A 217 34.48 -12.18 -9.32
C ASP A 217 33.83 -11.65 -10.61
N ALA A 218 34.59 -10.99 -11.49
CA ALA A 218 34.09 -10.41 -12.72
C ALA A 218 33.59 -11.50 -13.69
N PRO A 219 32.30 -11.51 -14.06
CA PRO A 219 31.80 -12.49 -14.98
C PRO A 219 32.41 -12.25 -16.36
N LEU A 220 32.72 -13.33 -17.09
CA LEU A 220 33.31 -13.24 -18.42
C LEU A 220 32.41 -12.48 -19.41
N THR A 221 31.10 -12.44 -19.14
CA THR A 221 30.10 -11.65 -19.90
C THR A 221 30.20 -10.15 -19.66
N ALA A 222 30.89 -9.69 -18.60
CA ALA A 222 31.10 -8.27 -18.34
C ALA A 222 32.22 -7.65 -19.19
N VAL A 223 32.94 -8.46 -19.97
CA VAL A 223 33.83 -7.98 -21.03
C VAL A 223 32.96 -7.34 -22.10
N ARG A 224 32.75 -6.02 -22.01
CA ARG A 224 32.26 -5.26 -23.16
C ARG A 224 33.41 -5.17 -24.17
N PRO A 225 33.21 -5.58 -25.43
CA PRO A 225 34.22 -5.37 -26.44
C PRO A 225 34.33 -3.86 -26.70
N ASP A 226 35.40 -3.23 -26.23
CA ASP A 226 35.78 -1.83 -26.49
C ASP A 226 36.12 -1.55 -27.98
N ARG A 227 35.53 -2.30 -28.93
CA ARG A 227 35.77 -2.17 -30.38
C ARG A 227 34.62 -1.50 -31.15
N ARG A 228 33.85 -0.62 -30.52
CA ARG A 228 32.90 0.27 -31.24
C ARG A 228 33.21 1.76 -31.09
N ALA A 229 34.48 2.09 -30.83
CA ALA A 229 34.97 3.47 -30.89
C ALA A 229 35.63 3.83 -32.26
N LEU A 230 35.76 2.90 -33.21
CA LEU A 230 36.35 3.17 -34.52
C LEU A 230 35.68 2.33 -35.62
N ALA A 231 34.57 2.84 -36.20
CA ALA A 231 34.13 2.57 -37.58
C ALA A 231 32.83 3.34 -37.89
N VAL A 232 32.92 4.67 -37.96
CA VAL A 232 32.03 5.45 -38.84
C VAL A 232 32.94 5.99 -39.94
N ALA A 233 33.19 5.15 -40.95
CA ALA A 233 33.89 5.53 -42.16
C ALA A 233 32.94 5.30 -43.34
N ALA A 234 32.47 6.43 -43.87
CA ALA A 234 31.91 6.71 -45.19
C ALA A 234 31.56 5.55 -46.14
N VAL A 235 30.28 5.46 -46.51
CA VAL A 235 29.86 5.10 -47.88
C VAL A 235 28.77 6.09 -48.30
N ALA A 236 29.18 7.17 -48.95
CA ALA A 236 28.28 8.09 -49.66
C ALA A 236 28.95 8.50 -50.97
N THR A 237 28.97 7.57 -51.92
CA THR A 237 29.29 7.83 -53.33
C THR A 237 28.49 6.87 -54.20
N LEU A 238 27.40 7.37 -54.79
CA LEU A 238 27.07 7.32 -56.22
C LEU A 238 25.55 7.47 -56.39
N VAL A 239 25.09 8.68 -56.72
CA VAL A 239 24.25 8.95 -57.91
C VAL A 239 24.57 10.36 -58.37
N PHE A 240 25.41 10.48 -59.39
CA PHE A 240 25.56 11.71 -60.16
C PHE A 240 24.75 11.56 -61.45
N ALA A 241 24.07 12.64 -61.81
CA ALA A 241 23.61 13.03 -63.15
C ALA A 241 22.40 12.29 -63.78
N ALA A 242 21.22 12.90 -63.62
CA ALA A 242 20.33 13.19 -64.75
C ALA A 242 19.30 14.28 -64.35
N LEU A 243 19.73 15.55 -64.30
CA LEU A 243 18.82 16.70 -64.31
C LEU A 243 19.33 17.69 -65.35
N GLY A 244 18.65 17.70 -66.49
CA GLY A 244 18.76 18.75 -67.50
C GLY A 244 18.07 20.05 -67.04
N PRO A 245 18.47 21.21 -67.58
CA PRO A 245 18.12 22.51 -67.02
C PRO A 245 16.77 23.05 -67.53
N GLY A 246 16.04 23.70 -66.61
CA GLY A 246 15.35 24.96 -66.87
C GLY A 246 14.06 24.94 -67.70
N ALA A 247 12.93 25.16 -67.02
CA ALA A 247 11.88 26.01 -67.58
C ALA A 247 11.12 26.72 -66.44
N VAL A 248 11.11 28.04 -66.54
CA VAL A 248 10.43 29.02 -65.69
C VAL A 248 8.92 28.92 -65.96
N GLY A 249 8.09 29.01 -64.91
CA GLY A 249 6.64 29.05 -65.07
C GLY A 249 5.94 29.49 -63.79
N SER A 250 5.40 30.70 -63.85
CA SER A 250 4.75 31.51 -62.81
C SER A 250 3.39 31.00 -62.34
N ALA A 251 3.08 31.31 -61.07
CA ALA A 251 1.77 31.67 -60.49
C ALA A 251 0.57 30.71 -60.67
N GLN A 252 -0.12 30.38 -59.56
CA GLN A 252 -1.51 30.80 -59.28
C GLN A 252 -2.11 30.03 -58.06
N THR A 253 -2.46 30.83 -57.06
CA THR A 253 -3.60 30.82 -56.12
C THR A 253 -4.53 29.58 -56.04
N GLY A 254 -4.89 29.16 -54.80
CA GLY A 254 -5.71 27.97 -54.40
C GLY A 254 -7.18 27.91 -54.89
N PRO A 255 -8.17 27.31 -54.17
CA PRO A 255 -8.18 26.44 -52.98
C PRO A 255 -9.03 25.13 -53.13
N LEU A 256 -9.12 24.35 -52.03
CA LEU A 256 -10.16 23.36 -51.65
C LEU A 256 -10.66 22.31 -52.67
N ARG A 257 -10.45 21.02 -52.36
CA ARG A 257 -11.46 19.99 -52.68
C ARG A 257 -11.56 18.87 -51.63
N ARG A 258 -12.80 18.74 -51.18
CA ARG A 258 -13.44 17.72 -50.35
C ARG A 258 -13.78 16.49 -51.21
N ALA A 259 -13.64 15.30 -50.63
CA ALA A 259 -14.40 14.05 -50.86
C ALA A 259 -13.79 13.02 -49.87
N GLU A 260 -14.43 12.59 -48.78
CA GLU A 260 -15.68 11.84 -48.60
C GLU A 260 -15.70 10.45 -49.27
N ALA A 261 -15.85 9.45 -48.40
CA ALA A 261 -16.35 8.08 -48.56
C ALA A 261 -15.56 7.07 -49.42
N ALA A 262 -15.00 6.05 -48.75
CA ALA A 262 -15.29 4.65 -49.07
C ALA A 262 -14.85 3.72 -47.93
N THR A 263 -15.86 3.07 -47.34
CA THR A 263 -15.80 1.99 -46.38
C THR A 263 -15.20 0.73 -47.01
N VAL A 264 -14.14 0.16 -46.41
CA VAL A 264 -13.74 -1.24 -46.63
C VAL A 264 -13.40 -1.86 -45.27
N ALA A 265 -14.21 -2.81 -44.85
CA ALA A 265 -13.95 -3.74 -43.74
C ALA A 265 -13.24 -5.00 -44.29
N PRO A 266 -12.90 -5.98 -43.43
CA PRO A 266 -11.78 -5.97 -42.49
C PRO A 266 -10.69 -6.97 -42.93
N ILE A 267 -9.41 -6.64 -42.70
CA ILE A 267 -8.30 -7.60 -42.83
C ILE A 267 -7.92 -8.03 -41.41
N GLU A 268 -8.09 -9.32 -41.12
CA GLU A 268 -7.55 -9.97 -39.92
C GLU A 268 -6.02 -9.84 -39.87
N PRO A 269 -5.43 -9.43 -38.74
CA PRO A 269 -4.03 -9.67 -38.48
C PRO A 269 -3.83 -10.96 -37.68
N ALA A 270 -2.96 -11.78 -38.25
CA ALA A 270 -2.42 -13.00 -37.71
C ALA A 270 -1.78 -12.83 -36.32
N VAL A 271 -1.92 -13.92 -35.57
CA VAL A 271 -1.20 -14.35 -34.36
C VAL A 271 0.22 -13.79 -34.29
N ARG A 272 0.49 -12.98 -33.26
CA ARG A 272 1.85 -12.70 -32.77
C ARG A 272 1.96 -13.17 -31.33
N ASN A 273 2.74 -14.23 -31.15
CA ASN A 273 3.19 -14.73 -29.88
C ASN A 273 4.07 -13.67 -29.20
N THR A 274 3.56 -13.05 -28.13
CA THR A 274 4.36 -12.19 -27.26
C THR A 274 4.93 -13.06 -26.15
N THR A 275 6.22 -13.35 -26.24
CA THR A 275 7.01 -13.99 -25.19
C THR A 275 7.02 -13.09 -23.95
N VAL A 276 6.30 -13.52 -22.92
CA VAL A 276 6.27 -12.89 -21.59
C VAL A 276 7.62 -13.12 -20.90
N LEU A 277 8.41 -12.06 -20.70
CA LEU A 277 9.52 -12.07 -19.76
C LEU A 277 8.96 -11.87 -18.35
N ALA A 278 8.89 -12.97 -17.60
CA ALA A 278 8.55 -12.99 -16.19
C ALA A 278 9.65 -12.31 -15.35
N PRO A 279 9.33 -11.41 -14.41
CA PRO A 279 10.23 -11.11 -13.31
C PRO A 279 10.15 -12.22 -12.25
N LEU A 280 11.33 -12.72 -11.85
CA LEU A 280 11.50 -13.73 -10.81
C LEU A 280 10.83 -13.30 -9.50
N ARG A 281 9.90 -14.13 -9.03
CA ARG A 281 9.38 -14.09 -7.66
C ARG A 281 10.49 -14.47 -6.69
N THR A 282 10.77 -13.59 -5.73
CA THR A 282 11.43 -13.96 -4.48
C THR A 282 10.50 -14.86 -3.65
N PRO A 283 11.00 -15.91 -2.98
CA PRO A 283 10.16 -16.73 -2.12
C PRO A 283 9.78 -15.93 -0.87
N ALA A 284 8.47 -15.77 -0.65
CA ALA A 284 7.95 -15.41 0.65
C ALA A 284 8.23 -16.58 1.61
N VAL A 285 9.02 -16.34 2.64
CA VAL A 285 9.15 -17.26 3.76
C VAL A 285 7.81 -17.26 4.49
N LEU A 286 7.09 -18.37 4.37
CA LEU A 286 5.88 -18.64 5.12
C LEU A 286 6.29 -18.87 6.58
N VAL A 287 6.12 -17.87 7.43
CA VAL A 287 6.15 -18.09 8.88
C VAL A 287 4.81 -18.71 9.25
N ALA A 288 4.84 -20.00 9.59
CA ALA A 288 3.68 -20.71 10.09
C ALA A 288 3.18 -20.06 11.40
N PRO A 289 1.86 -19.92 11.59
CA PRO A 289 1.31 -19.46 12.86
C PRO A 289 1.62 -20.49 13.97
N PRO A 290 1.88 -20.06 15.23
CA PRO A 290 1.98 -20.98 16.34
C PRO A 290 0.64 -21.71 16.51
N ALA A 291 0.70 -23.03 16.65
CA ALA A 291 -0.44 -23.89 16.91
C ALA A 291 -1.21 -23.40 18.15
N LEU A 292 -2.52 -23.19 18.00
CA LEU A 292 -3.42 -22.96 19.12
C LEU A 292 -3.35 -24.17 20.05
N VAL A 293 -2.88 -23.95 21.27
CA VAL A 293 -3.07 -24.89 22.38
C VAL A 293 -4.57 -24.88 22.71
N PRO A 294 -5.27 -26.03 22.65
CA PRO A 294 -6.67 -26.08 23.03
C PRO A 294 -6.84 -25.81 24.54
N PRO A 295 -7.91 -25.12 24.96
CA PRO A 295 -8.17 -24.91 26.38
C PRO A 295 -8.43 -26.26 27.07
N ALA A 296 -7.78 -26.45 28.23
CA ALA A 296 -8.01 -27.58 29.10
C ALA A 296 -9.50 -27.66 29.47
N ARG A 297 -10.09 -28.85 29.26
CA ARG A 297 -11.44 -29.18 29.72
C ARG A 297 -11.50 -29.04 31.25
N PRO A 298 -12.56 -28.45 31.82
CA PRO A 298 -12.84 -28.56 33.24
C PRO A 298 -13.10 -30.03 33.56
N THR A 299 -12.25 -30.62 34.41
CA THR A 299 -12.48 -31.93 35.00
C THR A 299 -13.67 -31.83 35.94
N GLU A 300 -14.80 -32.37 35.48
CA GLU A 300 -15.98 -32.69 36.27
C GLU A 300 -15.59 -33.68 37.37
N LEU A 301 -15.41 -33.18 38.59
CA LEU A 301 -15.11 -33.99 39.76
C LEU A 301 -16.41 -34.31 40.49
N ALA A 302 -16.89 -35.52 40.15
CA ALA A 302 -17.58 -36.49 40.98
C ALA A 302 -18.28 -36.00 42.27
N ARG A 303 -19.61 -36.04 42.19
CA ARG A 303 -20.56 -36.11 43.29
C ARG A 303 -20.51 -37.48 43.97
N ALA A 304 -20.36 -37.53 45.30
CA ALA A 304 -20.89 -38.56 46.22
C ALA A 304 -20.64 -38.14 47.70
N PRO A 305 -21.27 -38.77 48.71
CA PRO A 305 -22.69 -38.70 49.06
C PRO A 305 -22.93 -38.22 50.51
N ALA A 306 -24.20 -38.14 50.87
CA ALA A 306 -24.78 -37.63 52.12
C ALA A 306 -24.26 -38.29 53.42
N ALA A 307 -24.12 -37.47 54.47
CA ALA A 307 -24.19 -37.87 55.86
C ALA A 307 -25.07 -36.86 56.62
N GLY A 308 -26.07 -37.38 57.35
CA GLY A 308 -27.06 -36.62 58.09
C GLY A 308 -26.55 -35.97 59.38
N PRO A 309 -27.43 -35.24 60.10
CA PRO A 309 -27.04 -34.27 61.12
C PRO A 309 -27.09 -34.86 62.55
N PRO A 310 -26.50 -34.16 63.53
CA PRO A 310 -27.04 -34.13 64.88
C PRO A 310 -27.74 -32.79 65.16
N VAL A 311 -28.96 -32.96 65.67
CA VAL A 311 -29.82 -31.96 66.30
C VAL A 311 -29.24 -31.66 67.68
N ASP A 312 -29.16 -30.39 68.11
CA ASP A 312 -29.97 -29.88 69.23
C ASP A 312 -29.65 -28.41 69.58
N ARG A 313 -30.75 -27.64 69.69
CA ARG A 313 -31.09 -26.70 70.79
C ARG A 313 -30.11 -25.52 71.05
N LEU A 314 -30.53 -24.25 71.11
CA LEU A 314 -31.66 -23.67 71.83
C LEU A 314 -31.68 -22.14 71.60
N LEU A 315 -32.87 -21.54 71.78
CA LEU A 315 -33.13 -20.18 72.27
C LEU A 315 -32.99 -18.96 71.32
N CYS A 316 -34.11 -18.59 70.70
CA CYS A 316 -34.66 -17.22 70.85
C CYS A 316 -35.55 -17.19 72.11
N PRO A 317 -36.04 -16.06 72.66
CA PRO A 317 -36.17 -14.70 72.09
C PRO A 317 -35.94 -13.60 73.17
N PRO A 318 -36.58 -12.40 73.20
CA PRO A 318 -37.24 -11.61 72.15
C PRO A 318 -36.76 -10.14 72.06
N ALA A 319 -37.33 -9.47 71.06
CA ALA A 319 -37.32 -8.04 70.80
C ALA A 319 -37.78 -7.16 71.98
N GLY A 320 -37.26 -5.93 71.99
CA GLY A 320 -37.73 -4.77 72.74
C GLY A 320 -37.47 -3.50 71.93
N PRO A 321 -38.15 -2.39 72.27
CA PRO A 321 -38.91 -1.48 71.41
C PRO A 321 -38.12 -0.65 70.39
#